data_AF-A0AA96F8C0-F1
#
_entry.id   AF-A0AA96F8C0-F1
#
_cell.length_a   1.000
_cell.length_b   1.000
_cell.length_c   1.000
_cell.angle_alpha   90.00
_cell.angle_beta   90.00
_cell.angle_gamma   90.00
#
_symmetry.space_group_name_H-M   'P 1'
#
loop_
_entity.id
_entity.type
_entity.pdbx_description
1 polymer ?
#
loop_
_entity_poly.entity_id
_entity_poly.type
_entity_poly.pdbx_seq_one_letter_code
_entity_poly.pdbx_strand_id
1 'polypeptide(L)'
;MSDKGKIQHFILVFDRHEGRLIDQLNFGVRAKAAVEKYEELEEEYREAPHMDIVLVGSDSIETVKITHANYFDGSARDVYADILRIAN
;
A
#
# COMPACT_ATOMS: atom_id res chain seq x y z
N MET A 1 16.94 6.81 22.04
CA MET A 1 15.85 5.98 22.56
C MET A 1 15.24 5.27 21.37
N SER A 2 15.20 3.93 21.37
CA SER A 2 14.72 3.13 20.24
C SER A 2 13.19 3.19 20.18
N ASP A 3 12.60 3.43 19.01
CA ASP A 3 11.14 3.48 18.78
C ASP A 3 10.44 2.11 18.91
N LYS A 4 11.15 1.09 19.43
CA LYS A 4 10.61 -0.25 19.73
C LYS A 4 9.44 -0.14 20.72
N GLY A 5 8.22 -0.19 20.20
CA GLY A 5 6.96 -0.18 20.96
C GLY A 5 5.96 0.90 20.55
N LYS A 6 6.34 1.85 19.69
CA LYS A 6 5.40 2.85 19.15
C LYS A 6 4.91 2.39 17.78
N ILE A 7 3.62 2.56 17.53
CA ILE A 7 3.02 2.31 16.22
C ILE A 7 3.69 3.25 15.20
N GLN A 8 4.25 2.64 14.17
CA GLN A 8 4.75 3.30 12.97
C GLN A 8 3.67 3.28 11.89
N HIS A 9 3.71 4.26 10.99
CA HIS A 9 2.72 4.44 9.95
C HIS A 9 3.38 4.32 8.59
N PHE A 10 2.82 3.45 7.76
CA PHE A 10 3.30 3.15 6.42
C PHE A 10 2.17 3.37 5.42
N ILE A 11 2.50 3.81 4.21
CA ILE A 11 1.55 3.83 3.09
C ILE A 11 2.07 2.90 2.01
N LEU A 12 1.21 2.00 1.54
CA LEU A 12 1.45 1.16 0.36
C LEU A 12 0.68 1.76 -0.81
N VAL A 13 1.36 2.01 -1.92
CA VAL A 13 0.75 2.42 -3.20
C VAL A 13 0.90 1.24 -4.15
N PHE A 14 -0.20 0.59 -4.49
CA PHE A 14 -0.18 -0.65 -5.27
C PHE A 14 -1.00 -0.52 -6.53
N ASP A 15 -0.45 -0.99 -7.65
CA ASP A 15 -1.16 -1.06 -8.92
C ASP A 15 -1.67 -2.49 -9.11
N ARG A 16 -3.00 -2.68 -9.03
CA ARG A 16 -3.63 -3.99 -9.23
C ARG A 16 -3.67 -4.43 -10.69
N HIS A 17 -3.50 -3.52 -11.65
CA HIS A 17 -3.46 -3.84 -13.07
C HIS A 17 -2.08 -4.42 -13.48
N GLU A 18 -1.01 -3.87 -12.90
CA GLU A 18 0.35 -4.37 -13.05
C GLU A 18 0.70 -5.47 -12.02
N GLY A 19 -0.02 -5.52 -10.90
CA GLY A 19 0.18 -6.47 -9.81
C GLY A 19 1.46 -6.21 -9.03
N ARG A 20 1.80 -4.94 -8.79
CA ARG A 20 3.04 -4.59 -8.09
C ARG A 20 2.87 -3.40 -7.15
N LEU A 21 3.68 -3.40 -6.09
CA LEU A 21 3.87 -2.25 -5.22
C LEU A 21 4.65 -1.18 -5.99
N ILE A 22 4.02 -0.02 -6.19
CA ILE A 22 4.61 1.14 -6.87
C ILE A 22 5.45 1.95 -5.89
N ASP A 23 4.95 2.15 -4.66
CA ASP A 23 5.65 2.90 -3.63
C ASP A 23 5.33 2.40 -2.21
N GLN A 24 6.26 2.65 -1.29
CA GLN A 24 6.18 2.32 0.12
C GLN A 24 6.73 3.47 0.96
N LEU A 25 5.83 4.27 1.53
CA LEU A 25 6.19 5.42 2.34
C LEU A 25 6.26 5.05 3.82
N ASN A 26 7.22 5.61 4.56
CA ASN A 26 7.37 5.43 6.01
C ASN A 26 7.36 6.78 6.73
N PHE A 27 6.41 6.96 7.64
CA PHE A 27 6.25 8.17 8.45
C PHE A 27 6.71 7.99 9.90
N GLY A 28 7.15 6.77 10.27
CA GLY A 28 7.43 6.40 11.64
C GLY A 28 6.23 6.72 12.53
N VAL A 29 6.46 7.38 13.66
CA VAL A 29 5.41 7.74 14.62
C VAL A 29 4.56 8.95 14.23
N ARG A 30 4.77 9.54 13.03
CA ARG A 30 4.10 10.78 12.59
C ARG A 30 2.73 10.50 11.96
N ALA A 31 1.76 10.09 12.77
CA ALA A 31 0.42 9.72 12.32
C ALA A 31 -0.27 10.80 11.46
N LYS A 32 -0.22 12.07 11.89
CA LYS A 32 -0.86 13.19 11.17
C LYS A 32 -0.31 13.34 9.75
N ALA A 33 1.00 13.30 9.58
CA ALA A 33 1.64 13.39 8.26
C ALA A 33 1.29 12.19 7.36
N ALA A 34 1.12 11.00 7.96
CA ALA A 34 0.68 9.81 7.21
C ALA A 34 -0.77 9.95 6.71
N VAL A 35 -1.67 10.49 7.54
CA VAL A 35 -3.07 10.75 7.14
C VAL A 35 -3.14 11.82 6.05
N GLU A 36 -2.43 12.93 6.21
CA GLU A 36 -2.37 13.99 5.19
C GLU A 36 -1.86 13.44 3.85
N LYS A 37 -0.79 12.62 3.86
CA LYS A 37 -0.29 12.02 2.63
C LYS A 37 -1.24 10.97 2.04
N TYR A 38 -1.93 10.21 2.88
CA TYR A 38 -2.93 9.26 2.45
C TYR A 38 -4.07 9.96 1.69
N GLU A 39 -4.60 11.05 2.25
CA GLU A 39 -5.66 11.86 1.61
C GLU A 39 -5.19 12.47 0.28
N GLU A 40 -3.96 12.97 0.21
CA GLU A 40 -3.36 13.47 -1.05
C GLU A 40 -3.30 12.39 -2.13
N LEU A 41 -2.89 11.16 -1.76
CA LEU A 41 -2.75 10.06 -2.72
C LEU A 41 -4.12 9.53 -3.18
N GLU A 42 -5.11 9.46 -2.28
CA GLU A 42 -6.50 9.12 -2.63
C GLU A 42 -7.09 10.15 -3.60
N GLU A 43 -6.79 11.45 -3.42
CA GLU A 43 -7.16 12.50 -4.38
C GLU A 43 -6.46 12.31 -5.73
N GLU A 44 -5.14 12.08 -5.72
CA GLU A 44 -4.31 11.92 -6.90
C GLU A 44 -4.76 10.74 -7.77
N TYR A 45 -5.13 9.63 -7.13
CA TYR A 45 -5.53 8.39 -7.81
C TYR A 45 -7.05 8.17 -7.86
N ARG A 46 -7.86 9.19 -7.55
CA ARG A 46 -9.33 9.06 -7.52
C ARG A 46 -9.93 8.43 -8.79
N GLU A 47 -9.42 8.81 -9.96
CA GLU A 47 -9.92 8.35 -11.26
C GLU A 47 -9.23 7.06 -11.75
N ALA A 48 -8.35 6.47 -10.94
CA ALA A 48 -7.59 5.27 -11.24
C ALA A 48 -8.05 4.11 -10.32
N PRO A 49 -9.22 3.49 -10.58
CA PRO A 49 -9.81 2.52 -9.66
C PRO A 49 -8.97 1.25 -9.44
N HIS A 50 -7.96 1.00 -10.29
CA HIS A 50 -6.99 -0.10 -10.18
C HIS A 50 -5.86 0.18 -9.19
N MET A 51 -5.77 1.40 -8.67
CA MET A 51 -4.79 1.78 -7.66
C MET A 51 -5.37 1.53 -6.27
N ASP A 52 -4.60 0.88 -5.41
CA ASP A 52 -4.87 0.77 -3.97
C ASP A 52 -3.92 1.69 -3.21
N ILE A 53 -4.48 2.53 -2.35
CA ILE A 53 -3.73 3.31 -1.37
C ILE A 53 -4.08 2.74 0.02
N VAL A 54 -3.08 2.23 0.73
CA VAL A 54 -3.31 1.54 2.01
C VAL A 54 -2.45 2.15 3.11
N LEU A 55 -3.10 2.79 4.08
CA LEU A 55 -2.47 3.28 5.31
C LEU A 55 -2.44 2.18 6.38
N VAL A 56 -1.24 1.79 6.83
CA VAL A 56 -1.04 0.71 7.79
C VAL A 56 -0.31 1.22 9.04
N GLY A 57 -0.90 0.99 10.21
CA GLY A 57 -0.23 1.13 11.50
C GLY A 57 0.39 -0.19 11.94
N SER A 58 1.71 -0.23 12.18
CA SER A 58 2.40 -1.46 12.62
C SER A 58 3.64 -1.14 13.44
N ASP A 59 4.18 -2.13 14.15
CA ASP A 59 5.41 -1.97 14.93
C ASP A 59 6.68 -1.90 14.06
N SER A 60 6.65 -2.50 12.86
CA SER A 60 7.75 -2.52 11.91
C SER A 60 7.28 -2.77 10.47
N ILE A 61 8.12 -2.45 9.48
CA ILE A 61 7.81 -2.76 8.08
C ILE A 61 7.84 -4.28 7.82
N GLU A 62 8.67 -5.01 8.55
CA GLU A 62 8.76 -6.47 8.48
C GLU A 62 7.42 -7.12 8.85
N THR A 63 6.75 -6.63 9.90
CA THR A 63 5.41 -7.08 10.29
C THR A 63 4.36 -6.76 9.22
N VAL A 64 4.43 -5.58 8.58
CA VAL A 64 3.55 -5.22 7.46
C VAL A 64 3.74 -6.18 6.30
N LYS A 65 4.98 -6.51 5.93
CA LYS A 65 5.29 -7.46 4.84
C LYS A 65 4.73 -8.86 5.08
N ILE A 66 4.57 -9.26 6.34
CA ILE A 66 3.97 -10.56 6.70
C ILE A 66 2.43 -10.47 6.68
N THR A 67 1.87 -9.43 7.29
CA THR A 67 0.40 -9.29 7.46
C THR A 67 -0.33 -8.84 6.20
N HIS A 68 0.37 -8.13 5.31
CA HIS A 68 -0.11 -7.57 4.05
C HIS A 68 0.71 -8.12 2.87
N ALA A 69 1.18 -9.37 2.96
CA ALA A 69 2.08 -10.00 2.01
C ALA A 69 1.62 -9.88 0.55
N ASN A 70 0.30 -9.91 0.33
CA ASN A 70 -0.30 -9.84 -1.01
C ASN A 70 0.09 -8.59 -1.81
N TYR A 71 0.39 -7.48 -1.12
CA TYR A 71 0.86 -6.25 -1.75
C TYR A 71 2.35 -6.30 -2.14
N PHE A 72 3.14 -7.20 -1.53
CA PHE A 72 4.57 -7.35 -1.79
C PHE A 72 4.88 -8.49 -2.77
N ASP A 73 4.07 -9.55 -2.77
CA ASP A 73 4.23 -10.68 -3.69
C ASP A 73 3.38 -10.56 -4.97
N GLY A 74 2.56 -9.50 -5.07
CA GLY A 74 1.74 -9.20 -6.24
C GLY A 74 0.44 -10.00 -6.34
N SER A 75 0.11 -10.82 -5.34
CA SER A 75 -1.14 -11.60 -5.34
C SER A 75 -2.40 -10.75 -5.09
N ALA A 76 -2.26 -9.48 -4.73
CA ALA A 76 -3.36 -8.50 -4.69
C ALA A 76 -3.79 -7.98 -6.09
N ARG A 77 -3.19 -8.48 -7.18
CA ARG A 77 -3.52 -8.13 -8.57
C ARG A 77 -4.97 -8.46 -8.95
N ASP A 78 -5.56 -7.67 -9.85
CA ASP A 78 -6.89 -7.93 -10.41
C ASP A 78 -6.90 -9.16 -11.33
N VAL A 79 -7.32 -10.31 -10.81
CA VAL A 79 -7.41 -11.58 -11.57
C VAL A 79 -8.35 -11.48 -12.78
N TYR A 80 -9.40 -10.66 -12.70
CA TYR A 80 -10.32 -10.42 -13.83
C TYR A 80 -9.66 -9.68 -15.00
N ALA A 81 -8.76 -8.74 -14.71
CA ALA A 81 -8.02 -8.04 -15.75
C ALA A 81 -7.09 -8.99 -16.53
N ASP A 82 -6.59 -10.04 -15.88
CA ASP A 82 -5.72 -11.04 -16.52
C ASP A 82 -6.49 -12.00 -17.44
N ILE A 83 -7.68 -12.42 -17.03
CA ILE A 83 -8.54 -13.27 -17.89
C ILE A 83 -8.91 -12.54 -19.19
N LEU A 84 -9.21 -11.23 -19.12
CA LEU A 84 -9.51 -10.42 -20.30
C LEU A 84 -8.30 -10.22 -21.24
N ARG A 85 -7.06 -10.28 -20.72
CA ARG A 85 -5.84 -10.18 -21.53
C ARG A 85 -5.47 -11.46 -22.27
N ILE A 86 -5.88 -12.63 -21.75
CA ILE A 86 -5.62 -13.93 -22.39
C ILE A 86 -6.62 -14.19 -23.53
N ALA A 87 -7.77 -13.52 -23.51
CA ALA A 87 -8.85 -13.71 -24.47
C ALA A 87 -8.71 -12.89 -25.77
N ASN A 88 -7.59 -12.17 -25.98
CA ASN A 88 -7.35 -11.30 -27.14
C ASN A 88 -6.06 -11.65 -27.87
#